data_AF-A0A7X3ZKC8-F1
#
_entry.id   AF-A0A7X3ZKC8-F1
#
_cell.length_a   1.000
_cell.length_b   1.000
_cell.length_c   1.000
_cell.angle_alpha   90.00
_cell.angle_beta   90.00
_cell.angle_gamma   90.00
#
_symmetry.space_group_name_H-M   'P 1'
#
loop_
_entity.id
_entity.type
_entity.pdbx_description
1 polymer ?
#
loop_
_entity_poly.entity_id
_entity_poly.type
_entity_poly.pdbx_seq_one_letter_code
_entity_poly.pdbx_strand_id
1 'polypeptide(L)'
;MQANGNGLTGEFSDLRNYIISHIIWNPHLDDQAILAEFVNLHYKAATPVIMEYITFLHDNVEERNLHPRCFPSPEDVGLDAESSQRVFDYFQEALALADNSEVQSRVEKASIPAYKAMLVAGSDIPHKRRRALIAEYIALCKRHGLTHTAEHQVAEAYFEELHQQ
;
A
#
# COMPACT_ATOMS: atom_id res chain seq x y z
N MET A 1 -1.10 -7.23 9.45
CA MET A 1 -2.44 -6.60 9.34
C MET A 1 -3.40 -7.59 8.68
N GLN A 2 -4.67 -7.64 9.09
CA GLN A 2 -5.68 -8.48 8.43
C GLN A 2 -5.91 -8.01 6.99
N ALA A 3 -6.02 -8.95 6.05
CA ALA A 3 -6.30 -8.65 4.64
C ALA A 3 -7.72 -8.10 4.43
N ASN A 4 -7.93 -7.36 3.34
CA ASN A 4 -9.27 -6.96 2.92
C ASN A 4 -10.08 -8.19 2.49
N GLY A 5 -11.17 -8.51 3.19
CA GLY A 5 -12.05 -9.63 2.84
C GLY A 5 -12.98 -9.34 1.66
N ASN A 6 -13.20 -8.06 1.33
CA ASN A 6 -14.23 -7.61 0.38
C ASN A 6 -13.65 -7.13 -0.96
N GLY A 7 -12.37 -7.36 -1.25
CA GLY A 7 -11.79 -6.96 -2.52
C GLY A 7 -10.29 -7.20 -2.69
N LEU A 8 -9.80 -6.86 -3.88
CA LEU A 8 -8.40 -7.05 -4.30
C LEU A 8 -7.59 -5.75 -4.25
N THR A 9 -8.10 -4.67 -3.65
CA THR A 9 -7.43 -3.37 -3.58
C THR A 9 -6.69 -3.15 -2.26
N GLY A 10 -6.66 -4.17 -1.40
CA GLY A 10 -5.85 -4.16 -0.19
C GLY A 10 -4.36 -4.16 -0.51
N GLU A 11 -3.57 -3.69 0.46
CA GLU A 11 -2.12 -3.67 0.38
C GLU A 11 -1.56 -5.04 -0.06
N PHE A 12 -0.82 -4.99 -1.17
CA PHE A 12 -0.17 -6.12 -1.84
C PHE A 12 -1.01 -7.40 -1.93
N SER A 13 -2.30 -7.28 -2.28
CA SER A 13 -3.19 -8.44 -2.45
C SER A 13 -2.60 -9.51 -3.36
N ASP A 14 -2.00 -9.08 -4.48
CA ASP A 14 -1.54 -9.98 -5.54
C ASP A 14 -0.25 -10.70 -5.12
N LEU A 15 0.68 -9.98 -4.50
CA LEU A 15 1.89 -10.55 -3.91
C LEU A 15 1.56 -11.53 -2.78
N ARG A 16 0.65 -11.15 -1.86
CA ARG A 16 0.21 -12.03 -0.78
C ARG A 16 -0.39 -13.32 -1.32
N ASN A 17 -1.29 -13.22 -2.29
CA ASN A 17 -1.90 -14.38 -2.93
C ASN A 17 -0.84 -15.26 -3.61
N TYR A 18 0.12 -14.63 -4.30
CA TYR A 18 1.20 -15.34 -4.96
C TYR A 18 2.08 -16.10 -3.95
N ILE A 19 2.58 -15.45 -2.90
CA ILE A 19 3.39 -16.09 -1.86
C ILE A 19 2.62 -17.23 -1.18
N ILE A 20 1.38 -16.98 -0.73
CA ILE A 20 0.57 -18.00 -0.05
C ILE A 20 0.35 -19.21 -0.95
N SER A 21 0.06 -19.00 -2.24
CA SER A 21 -0.18 -20.10 -3.18
C SER A 21 1.05 -21.00 -3.41
N HIS A 22 2.27 -20.50 -3.21
CA HIS A 22 3.49 -21.30 -3.29
C HIS A 22 3.78 -22.02 -1.97
N ILE A 23 3.73 -21.28 -0.86
CA ILE A 23 4.15 -21.78 0.46
C ILE A 23 3.14 -22.77 1.05
N ILE A 24 1.85 -22.67 0.72
CA ILE A 24 0.83 -23.60 1.24
C ILE A 24 1.07 -25.05 0.81
N TRP A 25 1.66 -25.27 -0.38
CA TRP A 25 1.98 -26.61 -0.89
C TRP A 25 3.36 -27.10 -0.46
N ASN A 26 4.31 -26.19 -0.25
CA ASN A 26 5.64 -26.52 0.25
C ASN A 26 6.17 -25.42 1.18
N PRO A 27 6.08 -25.61 2.51
CA PRO A 27 6.52 -24.59 3.48
C PRO A 27 8.04 -24.48 3.62
N HIS A 28 8.83 -25.32 2.92
CA HIS A 28 10.29 -25.26 2.92
C HIS A 28 10.88 -24.42 1.78
N LEU A 29 10.03 -23.79 0.98
CA LEU A 29 10.49 -22.86 -0.06
C LEU A 29 11.09 -21.60 0.57
N ASP A 30 12.04 -21.00 -0.15
CA ASP A 30 12.61 -19.70 0.18
C ASP A 30 11.59 -18.61 -0.16
N ASP A 31 10.97 -18.03 0.88
CA ASP A 31 9.96 -16.98 0.77
C ASP A 31 10.52 -15.69 0.16
N GLN A 32 11.79 -15.37 0.45
CA GLN A 32 12.47 -14.20 -0.09
C GLN A 32 12.73 -14.34 -1.59
N ALA A 33 13.09 -15.55 -2.03
CA ALA A 33 13.23 -15.84 -3.47
C ALA A 33 11.88 -15.69 -4.21
N ILE A 34 10.78 -16.18 -3.62
CA ILE A 34 9.42 -16.07 -4.19
C ILE A 34 8.98 -14.60 -4.24
N LEU A 35 9.23 -13.84 -3.18
CA LEU A 35 8.98 -12.39 -3.12
C LEU A 35 9.73 -11.67 -4.26
N ALA A 36 11.04 -11.91 -4.36
CA ALA A 36 11.88 -11.27 -5.36
C ALA A 36 11.44 -11.64 -6.79
N GLU A 37 11.09 -12.91 -7.03
CA GLU A 37 10.54 -13.36 -8.32
C GLU A 37 9.26 -12.59 -8.66
N PHE A 38 8.29 -12.54 -7.74
CA PHE A 38 7.03 -11.83 -7.98
C PHE A 38 7.29 -10.36 -8.29
N VAL A 39 8.04 -9.66 -7.45
CA VAL A 39 8.25 -8.22 -7.61
C VAL A 39 8.97 -7.93 -8.92
N ASN A 40 9.96 -8.75 -9.30
CA ASN A 40 10.66 -8.65 -10.58
C ASN A 40 9.72 -8.87 -11.79
N LEU A 41 8.91 -9.92 -11.74
CA LEU A 41 8.00 -10.25 -12.85
C LEU A 41 6.84 -9.25 -12.96
N HIS A 42 6.33 -8.78 -11.83
CA HIS A 42 5.13 -7.98 -11.73
C HIS A 42 5.38 -6.47 -11.92
N TYR A 43 6.45 -5.93 -11.32
CA TYR A 43 6.74 -4.49 -11.31
C TYR A 43 7.89 -4.06 -12.24
N LYS A 44 8.65 -4.99 -12.83
CA LYS A 44 9.64 -4.72 -13.89
C LYS A 44 10.65 -3.62 -13.49
N ALA A 45 10.71 -2.53 -14.23
CA ALA A 45 11.65 -1.44 -13.96
C ALA A 45 11.46 -0.78 -12.58
N ALA A 46 10.27 -0.89 -11.98
CA ALA A 46 9.99 -0.39 -10.64
C ALA A 46 10.43 -1.36 -9.51
N THR A 47 10.92 -2.55 -9.84
CA THR A 47 11.29 -3.59 -8.87
C THR A 47 12.24 -3.12 -7.76
N PRO A 48 13.35 -2.41 -8.03
CA PRO A 48 14.28 -1.99 -6.97
C PRO A 48 13.57 -1.17 -5.88
N VAL A 49 12.76 -0.20 -6.29
CA VAL A 49 12.05 0.72 -5.39
C VAL A 49 10.95 0.01 -4.61
N ILE A 50 10.21 -0.91 -5.25
CA ILE A 50 9.19 -1.70 -4.56
C ILE A 50 9.83 -2.63 -3.52
N MET A 51 10.99 -3.22 -3.80
CA MET A 51 11.73 -4.01 -2.81
C MET A 51 12.20 -3.14 -1.63
N GLU A 52 12.74 -1.94 -1.89
CA GLU A 52 13.14 -1.00 -0.84
C GLU A 52 11.97 -0.58 0.04
N TYR A 53 10.80 -0.34 -0.54
CA TYR A 53 9.57 -0.06 0.21
C TYR A 53 9.17 -1.22 1.14
N ILE A 54 9.21 -2.47 0.65
CA ILE A 54 8.86 -3.65 1.45
C ILE A 54 9.86 -3.82 2.60
N THR A 55 11.16 -3.70 2.32
CA THR A 55 12.22 -3.75 3.34
C THR A 55 12.01 -2.65 4.37
N PHE A 56 11.78 -1.40 3.94
CA PHE A 56 11.53 -0.29 4.85
C PHE A 56 10.34 -0.54 5.78
N LEU A 57 9.23 -1.10 5.30
CA LEU A 57 8.08 -1.41 6.16
C LEU A 57 8.42 -2.45 7.23
N HIS A 58 9.17 -3.48 6.88
CA HIS A 58 9.60 -4.50 7.84
C HIS A 58 10.56 -3.92 8.88
N ASP A 59 11.61 -3.25 8.43
CA ASP A 59 12.63 -2.66 9.28
C ASP A 59 12.02 -1.62 10.23
N ASN A 60 11.11 -0.76 9.73
CA ASN A 60 10.47 0.28 10.53
C ASN A 60 9.63 -0.29 11.69
N VAL A 61 9.00 -1.45 11.50
CA VAL A 61 8.24 -2.13 12.57
C VAL A 61 9.20 -2.85 13.54
N GLU A 62 10.24 -3.50 13.00
CA GLU A 62 11.22 -4.27 13.79
C GLU A 62 12.09 -3.36 14.68
N GLU A 63 12.67 -2.29 14.12
CA GLU A 63 13.53 -1.35 14.84
C GLU A 63 12.79 -0.64 15.99
N ARG A 64 11.49 -0.40 15.81
CA ARG A 64 10.62 0.20 16.82
C ARG A 64 10.02 -0.83 17.79
N ASN A 65 10.33 -2.12 17.60
CA ASN A 65 9.81 -3.24 18.39
C ASN A 65 8.27 -3.22 18.50
N LEU A 66 7.61 -2.99 17.36
CA LEU A 66 6.15 -2.90 17.27
C LEU A 66 5.54 -4.27 16.93
N HIS A 67 4.37 -4.54 17.53
CA HIS A 67 3.63 -5.79 17.32
C HIS A 67 2.17 -5.50 16.96
N PRO A 68 1.89 -5.10 15.70
CA PRO A 68 0.55 -4.72 15.28
C PRO A 68 -0.43 -5.88 15.43
N ARG A 69 -1.54 -5.62 16.13
CA ARG A 69 -2.64 -6.59 16.35
C ARG A 69 -3.68 -6.49 15.22
N CYS A 70 -4.82 -7.17 15.38
CA CYS A 70 -5.97 -6.95 14.52
C CYS A 70 -6.46 -5.49 14.68
N PHE A 71 -6.75 -4.83 13.56
CA PHE A 71 -7.20 -3.43 13.51
C PHE A 71 -6.22 -2.43 14.17
N PRO A 72 -4.94 -2.40 13.73
CA PRO A 72 -3.95 -1.52 14.32
C PRO A 72 -4.22 -0.05 13.98
N SER A 73 -3.82 0.86 14.86
CA SER A 73 -3.69 2.28 14.54
C SER A 73 -2.47 2.52 13.61
N PRO A 74 -2.32 3.70 12.99
CA PRO A 74 -1.11 4.01 12.21
C PRO A 74 0.18 3.88 13.03
N GLU A 75 0.17 4.38 14.27
CA GLU A 75 1.32 4.27 15.20
C GLU A 75 1.67 2.81 15.54
N ASP A 76 0.68 1.92 15.67
CA ASP A 76 0.91 0.49 15.94
C ASP A 76 1.65 -0.22 14.78
N VAL A 77 1.59 0.33 13.57
CA VAL A 77 2.33 -0.15 12.38
C VAL A 77 3.52 0.72 12.02
N GLY A 78 3.94 1.59 12.94
CA GLY A 78 5.11 2.45 12.76
C GLY A 78 4.91 3.60 11.78
N LEU A 79 3.66 3.94 11.44
CA LEU A 79 3.35 5.07 10.58
C LEU A 79 3.21 6.36 11.40
N ASP A 80 4.02 7.33 11.02
CA ASP A 80 4.05 8.72 11.44
C ASP A 80 4.20 9.62 10.20
N ALA A 81 4.38 10.92 10.39
CA ALA A 81 4.48 11.86 9.27
C ALA A 81 5.68 11.59 8.36
N GLU A 82 6.83 11.25 8.94
CA GLU A 82 8.07 11.01 8.20
C GLU A 82 8.00 9.71 7.41
N SER A 83 7.64 8.62 8.07
CA SER A 83 7.48 7.31 7.43
C SER A 83 6.36 7.32 6.39
N SER A 84 5.25 8.02 6.61
CA SER A 84 4.18 8.17 5.61
C SER A 84 4.66 8.92 4.36
N GLN A 85 5.43 10.00 4.54
CA GLN A 85 6.02 10.73 3.42
C GLN A 85 7.02 9.86 2.65
N ARG A 86 7.86 9.11 3.37
CA ARG A 86 8.82 8.18 2.76
C ARG A 86 8.15 7.07 1.96
N VAL A 87 7.10 6.46 2.51
CA VAL A 87 6.27 5.47 1.81
C VAL A 87 5.63 6.07 0.56
N PHE A 88 5.12 7.29 0.64
CA PHE A 88 4.59 8.00 -0.52
C PHE A 88 5.65 8.22 -1.60
N ASP A 89 6.85 8.65 -1.22
CA ASP A 89 7.95 8.95 -2.14
C ASP A 89 8.43 7.70 -2.87
N TYR A 90 8.51 6.54 -2.20
CA TYR A 90 8.80 5.26 -2.87
C TYR A 90 7.82 4.98 -4.02
N PHE A 91 6.53 5.23 -3.82
CA PHE A 91 5.56 5.02 -4.90
C PHE A 91 5.64 6.07 -6.01
N GLN A 92 6.01 7.31 -5.70
CA GLN A 92 6.24 8.31 -6.76
C GLN A 92 7.44 7.92 -7.63
N GLU A 93 8.51 7.43 -7.02
CA GLU A 93 9.67 6.93 -7.74
C GLU A 93 9.34 5.66 -8.56
N ALA A 94 8.63 4.70 -7.96
CA ALA A 94 8.18 3.51 -8.66
C ALA A 94 7.27 3.84 -9.87
N LEU A 95 6.40 4.85 -9.75
CA LEU A 95 5.57 5.33 -10.86
C LEU A 95 6.41 5.97 -11.96
N ALA A 96 7.45 6.71 -11.61
CA ALA A 96 8.36 7.32 -12.59
C ALA A 96 9.20 6.28 -13.36
N LEU A 97 9.47 5.13 -12.73
CA LEU A 97 10.19 4.00 -13.35
C LEU A 97 9.30 3.07 -14.17
N ALA A 98 7.97 3.17 -14.04
CA ALA A 98 7.05 2.31 -14.77
C ALA A 98 7.20 2.51 -16.29
N ASP A 99 7.63 1.46 -16.99
CA ASP A 99 8.01 1.52 -18.41
C ASP A 99 6.83 1.38 -19.39
N ASN A 100 5.67 0.94 -18.90
CA ASN A 100 4.46 0.77 -19.69
C ASN A 100 3.19 0.92 -18.85
N SER A 101 2.03 1.06 -19.52
CA SER A 101 0.74 1.29 -18.88
C SER A 101 0.28 0.15 -17.96
N GLU A 102 0.71 -1.09 -18.23
CA GLU A 102 0.34 -2.24 -17.40
C GLU A 102 1.11 -2.21 -16.07
N VAL A 103 2.43 -1.99 -16.13
CA VAL A 103 3.27 -1.80 -14.93
C VAL A 103 2.81 -0.58 -14.15
N GLN A 104 2.52 0.53 -14.84
CA GLN A 104 1.98 1.73 -14.21
C GLN A 104 0.69 1.42 -13.43
N SER A 105 -0.27 0.73 -14.05
CA SER A 105 -1.53 0.35 -13.39
C SER A 105 -1.30 -0.53 -12.15
N ARG A 106 -0.31 -1.43 -12.19
CA ARG A 106 0.05 -2.27 -11.02
C ARG A 106 0.66 -1.44 -9.89
N VAL A 107 1.55 -0.50 -10.20
CA VAL A 107 2.15 0.41 -9.22
C VAL A 107 1.09 1.36 -8.65
N GLU A 108 0.21 1.92 -9.48
CA GLU A 108 -0.92 2.76 -9.06
C GLU A 108 -1.80 2.03 -8.05
N LYS A 109 -2.20 0.79 -8.36
CA LYS A 109 -2.97 -0.06 -7.43
C LYS A 109 -2.23 -0.26 -6.11
N ALA A 110 -0.94 -0.59 -6.17
CA ALA A 110 -0.12 -0.83 -4.99
C ALA A 110 0.11 0.43 -4.14
N SER A 111 0.02 1.62 -4.73
CA SER A 111 0.21 2.91 -4.05
C SER A 111 -0.98 3.36 -3.19
N ILE A 112 -2.17 2.77 -3.36
CA ILE A 112 -3.39 3.18 -2.64
C ILE A 112 -3.18 3.28 -1.10
N PRO A 113 -2.53 2.30 -0.44
CA PRO A 113 -2.22 2.39 0.99
C PRO A 113 -1.26 3.53 1.35
N ALA A 114 -0.34 3.91 0.47
CA ALA A 114 0.59 5.02 0.70
C ALA A 114 -0.12 6.37 0.69
N TYR A 115 -1.06 6.56 -0.25
CA TYR A 115 -1.95 7.72 -0.24
C TYR A 115 -2.79 7.77 1.05
N LYS A 116 -3.32 6.61 1.47
CA LYS A 116 -4.07 6.52 2.73
C LYS A 116 -3.20 6.86 3.94
N ALA A 117 -1.95 6.38 4.00
CA ALA A 117 -0.99 6.68 5.06
C ALA A 117 -0.77 8.20 5.19
N MET A 118 -0.56 8.90 4.07
CA MET A 118 -0.47 10.36 4.05
C MET A 118 -1.71 11.05 4.62
N LEU A 119 -2.91 10.54 4.34
CA LEU A 119 -4.16 11.16 4.81
C LEU A 119 -4.43 10.95 6.32
N VAL A 120 -3.97 9.82 6.88
CA VAL A 120 -4.27 9.41 8.26
C VAL A 120 -3.13 9.67 9.25
N ALA A 121 -1.88 9.63 8.79
CA ALA A 121 -0.68 9.77 9.63
C ALA A 121 0.25 10.91 9.17
N GLY A 122 0.01 11.52 8.00
CA GLY A 122 0.73 12.71 7.57
C GLY A 122 0.38 13.93 8.44
N SER A 123 1.37 14.51 9.12
CA SER A 123 1.19 15.77 9.85
C SER A 123 1.37 16.98 8.93
N ASP A 124 0.69 18.08 9.26
CA ASP A 124 0.92 19.42 8.68
C ASP A 124 0.82 19.55 7.15
N ILE A 125 0.04 18.68 6.49
CA ILE A 125 -0.21 18.79 5.06
C ILE A 125 -1.03 20.07 4.77
N PRO A 126 -0.52 21.03 3.97
CA PRO A 126 -1.26 22.25 3.65
C PRO A 126 -2.62 21.92 3.03
N HIS A 127 -3.68 22.65 3.40
CA HIS A 127 -5.06 22.36 2.98
C HIS A 127 -5.22 22.16 1.46
N LYS A 128 -4.53 22.95 0.64
CA LYS A 128 -4.53 22.79 -0.82
C LYS A 128 -3.96 21.44 -1.26
N ARG A 129 -2.83 21.01 -0.67
CA ARG A 129 -2.19 19.71 -0.95
C ARG A 129 -3.04 18.56 -0.43
N ARG A 130 -3.64 18.70 0.76
CA ARG A 130 -4.55 17.67 1.31
C ARG A 130 -5.75 17.43 0.39
N ARG A 131 -6.38 18.49 -0.13
CA ARG A 131 -7.49 18.36 -1.10
C ARG A 131 -7.07 17.65 -2.39
N ALA A 132 -5.88 17.94 -2.89
CA ALA A 132 -5.35 17.26 -4.08
C ALA A 132 -5.10 15.76 -3.81
N LEU A 133 -4.47 15.43 -2.67
CA LEU A 133 -4.24 14.05 -2.26
C LEU A 133 -5.54 13.25 -2.08
N ILE A 134 -6.57 13.86 -1.51
CA ILE A 134 -7.90 13.23 -1.38
C ILE A 134 -8.48 12.94 -2.77
N ALA A 135 -8.43 13.90 -3.69
CA ALA A 135 -8.95 13.71 -5.04
C ALA A 135 -8.20 12.59 -5.80
N GLU A 136 -6.87 12.56 -5.69
CA GLU A 136 -6.04 11.50 -6.27
C GLU A 136 -6.32 10.14 -5.66
N TYR A 137 -6.40 10.05 -4.33
CA TYR A 137 -6.75 8.82 -3.61
C TYR A 137 -8.10 8.28 -4.06
N ILE A 138 -9.14 9.11 -4.11
CA ILE A 138 -10.49 8.71 -4.56
C ILE A 138 -10.45 8.25 -6.03
N ALA A 139 -9.71 8.95 -6.89
CA ALA A 139 -9.58 8.56 -8.29
C ALA A 139 -8.91 7.19 -8.46
N LEU A 140 -7.82 6.93 -7.71
CA LEU A 140 -7.14 5.63 -7.68
C LEU A 140 -8.07 4.53 -7.16
N CYS A 141 -8.76 4.77 -6.05
CA CYS A 141 -9.69 3.82 -5.47
C CYS A 141 -10.81 3.46 -6.46
N LYS A 142 -11.40 4.43 -7.15
CA LYS A 142 -12.43 4.19 -8.18
C LYS A 142 -11.86 3.43 -9.39
N ARG A 143 -10.68 3.83 -9.88
CA ARG A 143 -10.01 3.20 -11.03
C ARG A 143 -9.74 1.72 -10.80
N HIS A 144 -9.30 1.36 -9.60
CA HIS A 144 -8.96 -0.03 -9.24
C HIS A 144 -10.10 -0.79 -8.56
N GLY A 145 -11.31 -0.22 -8.50
CA GLY A 145 -12.51 -0.91 -8.04
C GLY A 145 -12.55 -1.17 -6.53
N LEU A 146 -12.06 -0.25 -5.71
CA LEU A 146 -12.18 -0.34 -4.24
C LEU A 146 -13.64 -0.08 -3.85
N THR A 147 -14.30 -1.10 -3.30
CA THR A 147 -15.72 -1.06 -2.90
C THR A 147 -15.91 -0.84 -1.40
N HIS A 148 -14.93 -1.20 -0.58
CA HIS A 148 -14.98 -1.12 0.88
C HIS A 148 -13.65 -0.61 1.44
N THR A 149 -13.72 0.33 2.37
CA THR A 149 -12.56 0.91 3.08
C THR A 149 -12.30 0.25 4.43
N ALA A 150 -13.35 -0.38 4.97
CA ALA A 150 -13.32 -1.28 6.13
C ALA A 150 -14.42 -2.34 5.96
N GLU A 151 -14.41 -3.39 6.78
CA GLU A 151 -15.35 -4.53 6.68
C GLU A 151 -16.82 -4.11 6.62
N HIS A 152 -17.19 -3.06 7.35
CA HIS A 152 -18.56 -2.53 7.42
C HIS A 152 -18.73 -1.16 6.76
N GLN A 153 -17.67 -0.59 6.16
CA GLN A 153 -17.71 0.76 5.58
C GLN A 153 -17.55 0.69 4.06
N VAL A 154 -18.63 1.05 3.37
CA VAL A 154 -18.68 1.20 1.91
C VAL A 154 -17.81 2.40 1.50
N ALA A 155 -17.11 2.25 0.39
CA ALA A 155 -16.11 3.21 -0.06
C ALA A 155 -16.69 4.60 -0.35
N GLU A 156 -17.87 4.66 -0.97
CA GLU A 156 -18.55 5.91 -1.30
C GLU A 156 -18.82 6.78 -0.06
N ALA A 157 -19.30 6.16 1.04
CA ALA A 157 -19.55 6.87 2.29
C ALA A 157 -18.26 7.47 2.87
N TYR A 158 -17.15 6.71 2.83
CA TYR A 158 -15.86 7.21 3.28
C TYR A 158 -15.32 8.34 2.38
N PHE A 159 -15.54 8.28 1.07
CA PHE A 159 -15.13 9.35 0.16
C PHE A 159 -15.89 10.66 0.43
N GLU A 160 -17.16 10.58 0.79
CA GLU A 160 -17.96 11.75 1.21
C GLU A 160 -17.43 12.36 2.51
N GLU A 161 -17.08 11.53 3.50
CA GLU A 161 -16.46 11.97 4.75
C GLU A 161 -15.12 12.69 4.51
N LEU A 162 -14.28 12.16 3.62
CA LEU A 162 -13.00 12.77 3.27
C LEU A 162 -13.16 14.15 2.63
N HIS A 163 -14.21 14.37 1.83
CA HIS A 163 -14.46 15.67 1.21
C HIS A 163 -14.88 16.76 2.20
N GLN A 164 -15.38 16.39 3.38
CA GLN A 164 -15.84 17.32 4.42
C GLN A 164 -14.71 17.80 5.35
N GLN A 165 -13.51 17.22 5.24
CA GLN A 165 -12.32 17.53 6.05
C GLN A 165 -11.30 18.42 5.33
#